data_AF-A0A6S7KFF4-F1
#
_entry.id   AF-A0A6S7KFF4-F1
#
_cell.length_a   1.000
_cell.length_b   1.000
_cell.length_c   1.000
_cell.angle_alpha   90.00
_cell.angle_beta   90.00
_cell.angle_gamma   90.00
#
_symmetry.space_group_name_H-M   'P 1'
#
loop_
_entity.id
_entity.type
_entity.pdbx_description
1 polymer ?
#
loop_
_entity_poly.entity_id
_entity_poly.type
_entity_poly.pdbx_seq_one_letter_code
_entity_poly.pdbx_strand_id
1 'polypeptide(L)'
;MRNYEKDWTEKRTKKILKISNIMFSIYAIAARAKGHYKLVGTIICWSLVHGGPGGNFFSKTLFDAIAFGIGTKDAEINDIHDNEVLEKINKVKFANTLEELNRYLKEEYLQCILQAQGHSLQASCFDEKSKFVKAILNYVLVDSTRYLLEELIDGFKVMGVLDAIRQYPEQFLEVLCKNDTKLDAIMVDLIFEVHLAEDGTNIRPTQERAVVFWRDFLQDCC
;
A
#
# COMPACT_ATOMS: atom_id res chain seq x y z
N MET A 1 -7.61 11.75 -38.21
CA MET A 1 -6.97 12.57 -37.15
C MET A 1 -7.17 11.99 -35.75
N ARG A 2 -8.40 11.64 -35.33
CA ARG A 2 -8.68 11.03 -34.00
C ARG A 2 -7.91 9.74 -33.63
N ASN A 3 -7.47 8.93 -34.59
CA ASN A 3 -6.70 7.71 -34.31
C ASN A 3 -5.20 7.96 -34.07
N TYR A 4 -4.65 9.05 -34.59
CA TYR A 4 -3.22 9.38 -34.40
C TYR A 4 -2.97 10.01 -33.02
N GLU A 5 -3.89 10.84 -32.52
CA GLU A 5 -3.79 11.41 -31.16
C GLU A 5 -3.92 10.37 -30.05
N LYS A 6 -4.77 9.34 -30.23
CA LYS A 6 -4.89 8.23 -29.29
C LYS A 6 -3.61 7.38 -29.22
N ASP A 7 -3.01 7.06 -30.36
CA ASP A 7 -1.74 6.31 -30.41
C ASP A 7 -0.57 7.11 -29.82
N TRP A 8 -0.55 8.43 -30.01
CA TRP A 8 0.50 9.31 -29.49
C TRP A 8 0.40 9.53 -27.97
N THR A 9 -0.82 9.68 -27.46
CA THR A 9 -1.08 9.77 -26.01
C THR A 9 -0.78 8.46 -25.31
N GLU A 10 -1.22 7.31 -25.87
CA GLU A 10 -0.93 5.99 -25.32
C GLU A 10 0.58 5.68 -25.28
N LYS A 11 1.34 6.03 -26.34
CA LYS A 11 2.80 5.89 -26.36
C LYS A 11 3.51 6.77 -25.33
N ARG A 12 3.03 8.00 -25.11
CA ARG A 12 3.56 8.88 -24.05
C ARG A 12 3.25 8.34 -22.66
N THR A 13 2.03 7.90 -22.43
CA THR A 13 1.60 7.32 -21.15
C THR A 13 2.41 6.07 -20.83
N LYS A 14 2.57 5.14 -21.79
CA LYS A 14 3.45 3.96 -21.64
C LYS A 14 4.91 4.33 -21.39
N LYS A 15 5.43 5.38 -22.03
CA LYS A 15 6.80 5.86 -21.80
C LYS A 15 6.96 6.49 -20.41
N ILE A 16 5.97 7.25 -19.94
CA ILE A 16 5.95 7.86 -18.60
C ILE A 16 5.83 6.78 -17.52
N LEU A 17 4.95 5.79 -17.68
CA LEU A 17 4.80 4.64 -16.77
C LEU A 17 6.06 3.77 -16.73
N LYS A 18 6.71 3.55 -17.88
CA LYS A 18 7.99 2.83 -17.93
C LYS A 18 9.10 3.61 -17.22
N ILE A 19 9.12 4.94 -17.32
CA ILE A 19 10.08 5.79 -16.60
C ILE A 19 9.76 5.85 -15.10
N SER A 20 8.49 5.90 -14.69
CA SER A 20 8.10 5.88 -13.26
C SER A 20 8.43 4.55 -12.60
N ASN A 21 8.21 3.43 -13.29
CA ASN A 21 8.52 2.10 -12.75
C ASN A 21 10.03 1.87 -12.64
N ILE A 22 10.83 2.38 -13.59
CA ILE A 22 12.29 2.40 -13.48
C ILE A 22 12.74 3.30 -12.33
N MET A 23 12.15 4.49 -12.17
CA MET A 23 12.48 5.44 -11.11
C MET A 23 12.13 4.89 -9.71
N PHE A 24 10.99 4.22 -9.57
CA PHE A 24 10.59 3.55 -8.32
C PHE A 24 11.56 2.42 -7.97
N SER A 25 11.96 1.60 -8.95
CA SER A 25 12.98 0.56 -8.76
C SER A 25 14.34 1.14 -8.34
N ILE A 26 14.79 2.22 -8.99
CA ILE A 26 16.06 2.92 -8.63
C ILE A 26 15.98 3.48 -7.21
N TYR A 27 14.86 4.11 -6.83
CA TYR A 27 14.68 4.65 -5.49
C TYR A 27 14.68 3.55 -4.43
N ALA A 28 13.97 2.45 -4.68
CA ALA A 28 13.94 1.30 -3.78
C ALA A 28 15.33 0.69 -3.57
N ILE A 29 16.12 0.54 -4.65
CA ILE A 29 17.51 0.08 -4.59
C ILE A 29 18.39 1.06 -3.80
N ALA A 30 18.25 2.36 -4.04
CA ALA A 30 19.02 3.37 -3.32
C ALA A 30 18.66 3.43 -1.83
N ALA A 31 17.38 3.32 -1.48
CA ALA A 31 16.90 3.26 -0.10
C ALA A 31 17.41 2.00 0.62
N ARG A 32 17.39 0.85 -0.07
CA ARG A 32 18.00 -0.39 0.41
C ARG A 32 19.49 -0.23 0.65
N ALA A 33 20.24 0.33 -0.29
CA ALA A 33 21.69 0.51 -0.14
C ALA A 33 22.06 1.35 1.11
N LYS A 34 21.14 2.21 1.57
CA LYS A 34 21.27 3.01 2.78
C LYS A 34 20.68 2.34 4.04
N GLY A 35 20.18 1.11 3.93
CA GLY A 35 19.58 0.36 5.04
C GLY A 35 18.26 0.92 5.56
N HIS A 36 17.54 1.72 4.75
CA HIS A 36 16.36 2.45 5.21
C HIS A 36 15.23 1.51 5.67
N TYR A 37 15.00 0.38 5.01
CA TYR A 37 13.92 -0.53 5.39
C TYR A 37 14.14 -1.13 6.79
N LYS A 38 15.37 -1.55 7.10
CA LYS A 38 15.76 -1.99 8.44
C LYS A 38 15.63 -0.86 9.46
N LEU A 39 16.04 0.35 9.10
CA LEU A 39 15.91 1.52 9.97
C LEU A 39 14.44 1.82 10.29
N VAL A 40 13.54 1.78 9.29
CA VAL A 40 12.10 1.97 9.49
C VAL A 40 11.54 0.94 10.47
N GLY A 41 11.83 -0.35 10.25
CA GLY A 41 11.39 -1.41 11.18
C GLY A 41 11.92 -1.19 12.60
N THR A 42 13.18 -0.75 12.72
CA THR A 42 13.80 -0.41 14.01
C THR A 42 13.07 0.76 14.69
N ILE A 43 12.80 1.85 13.97
CA ILE A 43 12.11 3.03 14.50
C ILE A 43 10.70 2.66 14.99
N ILE A 44 9.96 1.85 14.24
CA ILE A 44 8.63 1.38 14.65
C ILE A 44 8.74 0.56 15.94
N CYS A 45 9.71 -0.35 16.05
CA CYS A 45 9.95 -1.09 17.29
C CYS A 45 10.22 -0.18 18.49
N TRP A 46 11.11 0.80 18.34
CA TRP A 46 11.40 1.77 19.40
C TRP A 46 10.14 2.53 19.82
N SER A 47 9.34 2.99 18.86
CA SER A 47 8.06 3.64 19.14
C SER A 47 7.17 2.75 19.98
N LEU A 48 6.93 1.50 19.55
CA LEU A 48 6.05 0.56 20.25
C LEU A 48 6.53 0.23 21.67
N VAL A 49 7.82 -0.04 21.86
CA VAL A 49 8.41 -0.36 23.17
C VAL A 49 8.27 0.80 24.16
N HIS A 50 8.28 2.04 23.67
CA HIS A 50 8.11 3.23 24.49
C HIS A 50 6.66 3.74 24.56
N GLY A 51 5.68 2.97 24.09
CA GLY A 51 4.26 3.35 24.12
C GLY A 51 3.86 4.41 23.09
N GLY A 52 4.70 4.65 22.09
CA GLY A 52 4.39 5.47 20.93
C GLY A 52 3.54 4.73 19.88
N PRO A 53 3.15 5.42 18.79
CA PRO A 53 2.30 4.85 17.75
C PRO A 53 3.02 3.82 16.87
N GLY A 54 2.29 2.82 16.37
CA GLY A 54 2.80 1.78 15.45
C GLY A 54 2.86 2.18 13.98
N GLY A 55 2.45 3.41 13.64
CA GLY A 55 2.43 3.91 12.27
C GLY A 55 1.06 3.81 11.59
N ASN A 56 0.28 2.75 11.81
CA ASN A 56 -1.09 2.60 11.28
C ASN A 56 -1.15 2.83 9.75
N PHE A 57 -0.24 2.21 9.00
CA PHE A 57 -0.16 2.37 7.54
C PHE A 57 0.18 1.08 6.79
N PHE A 58 0.43 -0.03 7.48
CA PHE A 58 0.73 -1.28 6.81
C PHE A 58 -0.50 -1.81 6.08
N SER A 59 -0.24 -2.38 4.89
CA SER A 59 -1.20 -3.18 4.17
C SER A 59 -1.36 -4.55 4.84
N LYS A 60 -2.44 -5.27 4.53
CA LYS A 60 -2.68 -6.58 5.12
C LYS A 60 -1.61 -7.60 4.71
N THR A 61 -1.22 -7.60 3.43
CA THR A 61 -0.15 -8.46 2.88
C THR A 61 1.18 -8.19 3.57
N LEU A 62 1.53 -6.93 3.79
CA LEU A 62 2.79 -6.55 4.47
C LEU A 62 2.79 -7.05 5.92
N PHE A 63 1.71 -6.80 6.65
CA PHE A 63 1.59 -7.27 8.03
C PHE A 63 1.68 -8.79 8.11
N ASP A 64 0.98 -9.50 7.21
CA ASP A 64 0.98 -10.95 7.20
C ASP A 64 2.38 -11.53 6.91
N ALA A 65 3.18 -10.87 6.06
CA ALA A 65 4.57 -11.25 5.82
C ALA A 65 5.45 -11.09 7.08
N ILE A 66 5.21 -10.06 7.90
CA ILE A 66 5.94 -9.84 9.16
C ILE A 66 5.49 -10.86 10.23
N ALA A 67 4.18 -10.99 10.42
CA ALA A 67 3.57 -11.76 11.51
C ALA A 67 3.60 -13.27 11.29
N PHE A 68 3.49 -13.75 10.05
CA PHE A 68 3.43 -15.18 9.74
C PHE A 68 4.60 -15.66 8.89
N GLY A 69 5.38 -14.74 8.31
CA GLY A 69 6.51 -15.04 7.43
C GLY A 69 6.17 -14.79 5.96
N ILE A 70 7.19 -14.38 5.21
CA ILE A 70 7.07 -14.00 3.79
C ILE A 70 6.53 -15.16 2.95
N GLY A 71 5.46 -14.91 2.20
CA GLY A 71 4.85 -15.89 1.30
C GLY A 71 4.03 -16.98 2.00
N THR A 72 3.82 -16.90 3.31
CA THR A 72 3.02 -17.88 4.06
C THR A 72 1.52 -17.69 3.82
N LYS A 73 1.08 -16.45 3.64
CA LYS A 73 -0.30 -16.10 3.31
C LYS A 73 -0.38 -15.50 1.91
N ASP A 74 -1.51 -15.71 1.25
CA ASP A 74 -1.80 -15.15 -0.07
C ASP A 74 -1.92 -13.63 0.00
N ALA A 75 -1.36 -12.94 -0.98
CA ALA A 75 -1.44 -11.50 -1.09
C ALA A 75 -2.85 -11.00 -1.48
N GLU A 76 -3.22 -9.82 -0.97
CA GLU A 76 -4.53 -9.22 -1.21
C GLU A 76 -4.49 -8.26 -2.40
N ILE A 77 -5.47 -8.39 -3.31
CA ILE A 77 -5.57 -7.52 -4.48
C ILE A 77 -5.76 -6.04 -4.13
N ASN A 78 -6.32 -5.74 -2.95
CA ASN A 78 -6.56 -4.38 -2.47
C ASN A 78 -5.24 -3.65 -2.14
N ASP A 79 -4.14 -4.39 -1.96
CA ASP A 79 -2.82 -3.83 -1.67
C ASP A 79 -2.08 -3.39 -2.94
N ILE A 80 -2.65 -3.62 -4.13
CA ILE A 80 -2.11 -3.14 -5.40
C ILE A 80 -2.52 -1.67 -5.60
N HIS A 81 -1.55 -0.76 -5.53
CA HIS A 81 -1.78 0.68 -5.76
C HIS A 81 -1.56 1.12 -7.22
N ASP A 82 -0.90 0.30 -8.04
CA ASP A 82 -0.71 0.59 -9.47
C ASP A 82 -1.96 0.19 -10.25
N ASN A 83 -2.69 1.19 -10.74
CA ASN A 83 -3.94 0.99 -11.49
C ASN A 83 -3.75 0.17 -12.79
N GLU A 84 -2.61 0.30 -13.48
CA GLU A 84 -2.35 -0.48 -14.70
C GLU A 84 -2.16 -1.96 -14.35
N VAL A 85 -1.39 -2.24 -13.30
CA VAL A 85 -1.18 -3.61 -12.81
C VAL A 85 -2.49 -4.20 -12.30
N LEU A 86 -3.27 -3.42 -11.53
CA LEU A 86 -4.57 -3.82 -11.01
C LEU A 86 -5.56 -4.16 -12.15
N GLU A 87 -5.59 -3.37 -13.22
CA GLU A 87 -6.44 -3.63 -14.39
C GLU A 87 -6.10 -4.99 -15.03
N LYS A 88 -4.80 -5.28 -15.21
CA LYS A 88 -4.33 -6.55 -15.80
C LYS A 88 -4.70 -7.75 -14.94
N ILE A 89 -4.50 -7.65 -13.63
CA ILE A 89 -4.88 -8.70 -12.68
C ILE A 89 -6.39 -8.91 -12.67
N ASN A 90 -7.17 -7.84 -12.72
CA ASN A 90 -8.63 -7.91 -12.76
C ASN A 90 -9.14 -8.56 -14.05
N LYS A 91 -8.53 -8.29 -15.22
CA LYS A 91 -8.86 -8.99 -16.47
C LYS A 91 -8.71 -10.50 -16.32
N VAL A 92 -7.60 -10.97 -15.72
CA VAL A 92 -7.39 -12.41 -15.45
C VAL A 92 -8.41 -12.93 -14.45
N LYS A 93 -8.67 -12.21 -13.35
CA LYS A 93 -9.60 -12.61 -12.28
C LYS A 93 -11.04 -12.75 -12.77
N PHE A 94 -11.49 -11.80 -13.58
CA PHE A 94 -12.86 -11.71 -14.09
C PHE A 94 -13.04 -12.32 -15.49
N ALA A 95 -12.02 -13.01 -16.04
CA ALA A 95 -12.18 -13.82 -17.23
C ALA A 95 -13.28 -14.87 -17.04
N ASN A 96 -14.13 -15.05 -18.06
CA ASN A 96 -15.29 -15.95 -18.01
C ASN A 96 -15.11 -17.23 -18.83
N THR A 97 -14.10 -17.26 -19.70
CA THR A 97 -13.79 -18.41 -20.57
C THR A 97 -12.30 -18.73 -20.54
N LEU A 98 -11.92 -19.95 -20.95
CA LEU A 98 -10.53 -20.36 -21.05
C LEU A 98 -9.77 -19.55 -22.13
N GLU A 99 -10.46 -19.22 -23.22
CA GLU A 99 -9.92 -18.41 -24.31
C GLU A 99 -9.63 -16.99 -23.86
N GLU A 100 -10.56 -16.36 -23.11
CA GLU A 100 -10.33 -15.04 -22.52
C GLU A 100 -9.19 -15.06 -21.51
N LEU A 101 -9.17 -16.05 -20.61
CA LEU A 101 -8.10 -16.22 -19.63
C LEU A 101 -6.74 -16.28 -20.33
N ASN A 102 -6.58 -17.19 -21.30
CA ASN A 102 -5.33 -17.34 -22.04
C ASN A 102 -4.98 -16.12 -22.90
N ARG A 103 -5.97 -15.37 -23.40
CA ARG A 103 -5.73 -14.09 -24.09
C ARG A 103 -5.14 -13.05 -23.13
N TYR A 104 -5.66 -12.94 -21.92
CA TYR A 104 -5.13 -12.00 -20.92
C TYR A 104 -3.76 -12.45 -20.40
N LEU A 105 -3.55 -13.74 -20.16
CA LEU A 105 -2.26 -14.27 -19.73
C LEU A 105 -1.15 -14.00 -20.76
N LYS A 106 -1.47 -13.90 -22.05
CA LYS A 106 -0.51 -13.58 -23.14
C LYS A 106 0.03 -12.15 -23.12
N GLU A 107 -0.49 -11.27 -22.26
CA GLU A 107 0.11 -9.94 -22.08
C GLU A 107 1.56 -10.05 -21.62
N GLU A 108 2.48 -9.32 -22.28
CA GLU A 108 3.93 -9.42 -22.08
C GLU A 108 4.34 -9.31 -20.61
N TYR A 109 3.75 -8.35 -19.89
CA TYR A 109 4.00 -8.13 -18.46
C TYR A 109 3.69 -9.38 -17.61
N LEU A 110 2.54 -10.03 -17.86
CA LEU A 110 2.13 -11.22 -17.10
C LEU A 110 2.95 -12.44 -17.49
N GLN A 111 3.32 -12.58 -18.76
CA GLN A 111 4.24 -13.63 -19.22
C GLN A 111 5.60 -13.53 -18.51
N CYS A 112 6.17 -12.33 -18.38
CA CYS A 112 7.41 -12.12 -17.64
C CYS A 112 7.30 -12.57 -16.18
N ILE A 113 6.19 -12.24 -15.51
CA ILE A 113 5.94 -12.64 -14.12
C ILE A 113 5.87 -14.17 -13.99
N LEU A 114 5.04 -14.81 -14.81
CA LEU A 114 4.82 -16.26 -14.77
C LEU A 114 6.09 -17.03 -15.10
N GLN A 115 6.86 -16.56 -16.09
CA GLN A 115 8.15 -17.13 -16.43
C GLN A 115 9.17 -16.99 -15.30
N ALA A 116 9.24 -15.82 -14.65
CA ALA A 116 10.14 -15.59 -13.52
C ALA A 116 9.83 -16.51 -12.33
N GLN A 117 8.57 -16.89 -12.15
CA GLN A 117 8.13 -17.83 -11.12
C GLN A 117 8.14 -19.31 -11.57
N GLY A 118 8.47 -19.61 -12.83
CA GLY A 118 8.45 -20.97 -13.36
C GLY A 118 7.04 -21.56 -13.52
N HIS A 119 6.00 -20.72 -13.59
CA HIS A 119 4.63 -21.15 -13.85
C HIS A 119 4.40 -21.43 -15.34
N SER A 120 3.36 -22.23 -15.65
CA SER A 120 2.87 -22.38 -17.02
C SER A 120 2.48 -21.01 -17.58
N LEU A 121 2.75 -20.78 -18.86
CA LEU A 121 2.45 -19.53 -19.56
C LEU A 121 0.99 -19.44 -20.04
N GLN A 122 0.26 -20.55 -19.95
CA GLN A 122 -1.14 -20.67 -20.35
C GLN A 122 -1.85 -21.68 -19.44
N ALA A 123 -3.13 -21.44 -19.21
CA ALA A 123 -4.02 -22.35 -18.51
C ALA A 123 -4.41 -23.51 -19.43
N SER A 124 -4.37 -24.73 -18.88
CA SER A 124 -4.84 -25.93 -19.58
C SER A 124 -6.33 -26.17 -19.34
N CYS A 125 -6.87 -25.70 -18.21
CA CYS A 125 -8.30 -25.67 -17.93
C CYS A 125 -8.67 -24.41 -17.14
N PHE A 126 -9.96 -24.09 -17.13
CA PHE A 126 -10.44 -22.85 -16.51
C PHE A 126 -10.32 -22.83 -14.97
N ASP A 127 -10.30 -24.01 -14.34
CA ASP A 127 -10.16 -24.15 -12.88
C ASP A 127 -8.81 -23.62 -12.35
N GLU A 128 -7.79 -23.52 -13.23
CA GLU A 128 -6.48 -22.98 -12.89
C GLU A 128 -6.47 -21.46 -12.70
N LYS A 129 -7.55 -20.75 -13.07
CA LYS A 129 -7.64 -19.28 -12.99
C LYS A 129 -7.20 -18.75 -11.62
N SER A 130 -7.68 -19.38 -10.54
CA SER A 130 -7.34 -18.97 -9.18
C SER A 130 -5.83 -19.07 -8.88
N LYS A 131 -5.15 -20.08 -9.43
CA LYS A 131 -3.70 -20.27 -9.28
C LYS A 131 -2.93 -19.17 -9.98
N PHE A 132 -3.34 -18.79 -11.19
CA PHE A 132 -2.73 -17.68 -11.94
C PHE A 132 -2.88 -16.35 -11.21
N VAL A 133 -4.10 -16.03 -10.73
CA VAL A 133 -4.34 -14.79 -9.98
C VAL A 133 -3.47 -14.73 -8.73
N LYS A 134 -3.40 -15.83 -7.96
CA LYS A 134 -2.56 -15.92 -6.76
C LYS A 134 -1.08 -15.77 -7.08
N ALA A 135 -0.57 -16.48 -8.09
CA ALA A 135 0.82 -16.41 -8.51
C ALA A 135 1.22 -14.98 -8.87
N ILE A 136 0.41 -14.31 -9.71
CA ILE A 136 0.65 -12.93 -10.14
C ILE A 136 0.63 -11.98 -8.93
N LEU A 137 -0.37 -12.09 -8.05
CA LEU A 137 -0.47 -11.24 -6.85
C LEU A 137 0.73 -11.43 -5.91
N ASN A 138 1.09 -12.68 -5.60
CA ASN A 138 2.21 -13.00 -4.74
C ASN A 138 3.53 -12.51 -5.34
N TYR A 139 3.70 -12.61 -6.67
CA TYR A 139 4.89 -12.04 -7.30
C TYR A 139 4.99 -10.53 -7.11
N VAL A 140 3.92 -9.81 -7.46
CA VAL A 140 3.91 -8.35 -7.47
C VAL A 140 4.09 -7.79 -6.07
N LEU A 141 3.41 -8.35 -5.07
CA LEU A 141 3.41 -7.78 -3.72
C LEU A 141 4.48 -8.37 -2.80
N VAL A 142 4.90 -9.60 -3.03
CA VAL A 142 5.75 -10.35 -2.08
C VAL A 142 7.09 -10.72 -2.70
N ASP A 143 7.12 -11.43 -3.83
CA ASP A 143 8.39 -11.97 -4.34
C ASP A 143 9.28 -10.90 -4.95
N SER A 144 8.71 -9.97 -5.72
CA SER A 144 9.45 -8.89 -6.37
C SER A 144 10.04 -7.87 -5.38
N THR A 145 9.50 -7.84 -4.15
CA THR A 145 9.91 -6.96 -3.05
C THR A 145 10.52 -7.73 -1.88
N ARG A 146 10.72 -9.06 -2.00
CA ARG A 146 11.11 -9.95 -0.89
C ARG A 146 12.32 -9.43 -0.11
N TYR A 147 13.34 -9.01 -0.84
CA TYR A 147 14.58 -8.52 -0.24
C TYR A 147 14.34 -7.27 0.64
N LEU A 148 13.42 -6.38 0.25
CA LEU A 148 13.03 -5.20 1.03
C LEU A 148 12.24 -5.59 2.29
N LEU A 149 11.32 -6.56 2.14
CA LEU A 149 10.54 -7.12 3.24
C LEU A 149 11.46 -7.77 4.29
N GLU A 150 12.46 -8.52 3.85
CA GLU A 150 13.45 -9.14 4.74
C GLU A 150 14.22 -8.09 5.55
N GLU A 151 14.66 -7.00 4.92
CA GLU A 151 15.33 -5.90 5.65
C GLU A 151 14.41 -5.21 6.66
N LEU A 152 13.14 -4.98 6.29
CA LEU A 152 12.17 -4.42 7.20
C LEU A 152 11.95 -5.35 8.41
N ILE A 153 11.73 -6.65 8.16
CA ILE A 153 11.57 -7.68 9.20
C ILE A 153 12.82 -7.77 10.08
N ASP A 154 14.02 -7.61 9.52
CA ASP A 154 15.26 -7.53 10.30
C ASP A 154 15.28 -6.34 11.26
N GLY A 155 14.65 -5.22 10.88
CA GLY A 155 14.42 -4.10 11.80
C GLY A 155 13.52 -4.48 12.98
N PHE A 156 12.51 -5.32 12.73
CA PHE A 156 11.57 -5.77 13.76
C PHE A 156 12.18 -6.77 14.78
N LYS A 157 13.30 -7.42 14.43
CA LYS A 157 14.01 -8.33 15.36
C LYS A 157 14.60 -7.60 16.57
N VAL A 158 14.77 -6.28 16.47
CA VAL A 158 15.30 -5.45 17.56
C VAL A 158 14.30 -5.43 18.72
N MET A 159 14.80 -5.64 19.95
CA MET A 159 14.02 -5.58 21.20
C MET A 159 12.88 -6.62 21.32
N GLY A 160 12.91 -7.71 20.55
CA GLY A 160 11.94 -8.83 20.68
C GLY A 160 10.53 -8.53 20.16
N VAL A 161 10.33 -7.40 19.49
CA VAL A 161 9.00 -6.99 18.98
C VAL A 161 8.50 -7.95 17.91
N LEU A 162 9.35 -8.45 17.02
CA LEU A 162 8.95 -9.46 16.03
C LEU A 162 8.36 -10.71 16.69
N ASP A 163 8.95 -11.17 17.79
CA ASP A 163 8.45 -12.34 18.51
C ASP A 163 7.09 -12.05 19.16
N ALA A 164 6.91 -10.85 19.71
CA ALA A 164 5.62 -10.40 20.23
C ALA A 164 4.55 -10.29 19.14
N ILE A 165 4.88 -9.75 17.96
CA ILE A 165 3.98 -9.69 16.79
C ILE A 165 3.54 -11.09 16.40
N ARG A 166 4.47 -12.04 16.35
CA ARG A 166 4.18 -13.45 16.01
C ARG A 166 3.35 -14.15 17.07
N GLN A 167 3.55 -13.80 18.34
CA GLN A 167 2.80 -14.37 19.45
C GLN A 167 1.36 -13.82 19.55
N TYR A 168 1.17 -12.53 19.24
CA TYR A 168 -0.11 -11.83 19.39
C TYR A 168 -0.53 -11.04 18.13
N PRO A 169 -0.63 -11.68 16.96
CA PRO A 169 -0.79 -10.97 15.69
C PRO A 169 -2.06 -10.11 15.61
N GLU A 170 -3.16 -10.52 16.23
CA GLU A 170 -4.41 -9.76 16.20
C GLU A 170 -4.28 -8.39 16.89
N GLN A 171 -3.53 -8.32 18.00
CA GLN A 171 -3.31 -7.07 18.73
C GLN A 171 -2.43 -6.10 17.94
N PHE A 172 -1.41 -6.63 17.25
CA PHE A 172 -0.51 -5.81 16.44
C PHE A 172 -1.12 -5.41 15.10
N LEU A 173 -2.13 -6.14 14.61
CA LEU A 173 -2.85 -5.79 13.40
C LEU A 173 -3.47 -4.39 13.51
N GLU A 174 -4.22 -4.14 14.59
CA GLU A 174 -4.91 -2.85 14.82
C GLU A 174 -3.95 -1.66 14.97
N VAL A 175 -2.73 -1.93 15.46
CA VAL A 175 -1.72 -0.92 15.75
C VAL A 175 -0.86 -0.58 14.52
N LEU A 176 -0.54 -1.59 13.71
CA LEU A 176 0.38 -1.46 12.57
C LEU A 176 -0.36 -1.24 11.24
N CYS A 177 -1.50 -1.90 11.04
CA CYS A 177 -2.22 -1.84 9.78
C CYS A 177 -3.08 -0.58 9.70
N LYS A 178 -3.27 -0.10 8.46
CA LYS A 178 -4.13 1.03 8.18
C LYS A 178 -5.57 0.74 8.64
N ASN A 179 -6.08 1.57 9.53
CA ASN A 179 -7.49 1.64 9.88
C ASN A 179 -8.14 2.75 9.05
N ASP A 180 -9.12 2.40 8.21
CA ASP A 180 -9.88 3.35 7.38
C ASP A 180 -10.87 4.21 8.20
N THR A 181 -10.51 4.57 9.43
CA THR A 181 -11.28 5.52 10.23
C THR A 181 -11.32 6.83 9.47
N LYS A 182 -12.48 7.18 8.94
CA LYS A 182 -12.67 8.43 8.22
C LYS A 182 -12.43 9.57 9.18
N LEU A 183 -11.53 10.47 8.80
CA LEU A 183 -11.29 11.70 9.53
C LEU A 183 -12.56 12.55 9.45
N ASP A 184 -13.15 12.85 10.59
CA ASP A 184 -14.32 13.72 10.67
C ASP A 184 -13.95 15.10 11.23
N ALA A 185 -14.88 16.05 11.09
CA ALA A 185 -14.68 17.43 11.50
C ALA A 185 -14.37 17.55 13.01
N ILE A 186 -14.91 16.66 13.83
CA ILE A 186 -14.71 16.66 15.28
C ILE A 186 -13.30 16.21 15.60
N MET A 187 -12.83 15.14 14.98
CA MET A 187 -11.46 14.64 15.12
C MET A 187 -10.44 15.72 14.74
N VAL A 188 -10.70 16.49 13.67
CA VAL A 188 -9.81 17.58 13.27
C VAL A 188 -9.85 18.75 14.26
N ASP A 189 -11.04 19.16 14.72
CA ASP A 189 -11.16 20.24 15.72
C ASP A 189 -10.40 19.90 17.01
N LEU A 190 -10.45 18.64 17.44
CA LEU A 190 -9.76 18.15 18.64
C LEU A 190 -8.23 18.13 18.55
N ILE A 191 -7.66 18.22 17.35
CA ILE A 191 -6.19 18.32 17.17
C ILE A 191 -5.69 19.72 17.54
N PHE A 192 -6.54 20.74 17.50
CA PHE A 192 -6.17 22.12 17.73
C PHE A 192 -6.60 22.61 19.11
N GLU A 193 -5.71 23.36 19.77
CA GLU A 193 -6.03 24.12 20.96
C GLU A 193 -6.30 25.58 20.57
N VAL A 194 -7.51 26.07 20.84
CA VAL A 194 -7.91 27.44 20.50
C VAL A 194 -7.54 28.37 21.66
N HIS A 195 -6.54 29.23 21.44
CA HIS A 195 -6.17 30.27 22.38
C HIS A 195 -6.88 31.59 22.04
N LEU A 196 -7.76 32.03 22.94
CA LEU A 196 -8.50 33.28 22.81
C LEU A 196 -7.92 34.37 23.73
N ALA A 197 -8.05 35.64 23.32
CA ALA A 197 -7.73 36.77 24.19
C ALA A 197 -8.69 36.83 25.40
N GLU A 198 -8.33 37.54 26.46
CA GLU A 198 -9.18 37.67 27.65
C GLU A 198 -10.60 38.17 27.32
N ASP A 199 -11.57 37.73 28.13
CA ASP A 199 -12.96 38.13 28.01
C ASP A 199 -13.09 39.65 28.21
N GLY A 200 -13.86 40.30 27.33
CA GLY A 200 -14.07 41.75 27.34
C GLY A 200 -13.07 42.56 26.50
N THR A 201 -12.06 41.92 25.90
CA THR A 201 -11.21 42.60 24.91
C THR A 201 -11.96 42.87 23.60
N ASN A 202 -11.64 43.98 22.93
CA ASN A 202 -12.28 44.35 21.65
C ASN A 202 -12.07 43.31 20.52
N ILE A 203 -11.06 42.44 20.65
CA ILE A 203 -10.73 41.41 19.65
C ILE A 203 -11.48 40.09 19.89
N ARG A 204 -11.95 39.84 21.12
CA ARG A 204 -12.57 38.58 21.53
C ARG A 204 -13.76 38.16 20.65
N PRO A 205 -14.74 39.04 20.33
CA PRO A 205 -15.87 38.66 19.48
C PRO A 205 -15.46 38.24 18.06
N THR A 206 -14.38 38.83 17.53
CA THR A 206 -13.85 38.50 16.20
C THR A 206 -13.19 37.12 16.21
N GLN A 207 -12.45 36.79 17.26
CA GLN A 207 -11.82 35.48 17.41
C GLN A 207 -12.86 34.37 17.59
N GLU A 208 -13.87 34.58 18.43
CA GLU A 208 -14.96 33.62 18.60
C GLU A 208 -15.69 33.33 17.29
N ARG A 209 -15.94 34.36 16.48
CA ARG A 209 -16.51 34.19 15.15
C ARG A 209 -15.60 33.40 14.20
N ALA A 210 -14.28 33.63 14.27
CA ALA A 210 -13.34 32.87 13.47
C ALA A 210 -13.34 31.37 13.84
N VAL A 211 -13.51 31.03 15.12
CA VAL A 211 -13.66 29.63 15.58
C VAL A 211 -14.94 28.99 15.04
N VAL A 212 -16.05 29.73 15.00
CA VAL A 212 -17.30 29.25 14.38
C VAL A 212 -17.07 28.95 12.90
N PHE A 213 -16.49 29.89 12.15
CA PHE A 213 -16.20 29.68 10.73
C PHE A 213 -15.23 28.53 10.47
N TRP A 214 -14.25 28.33 11.35
CA TRP A 214 -13.36 27.18 11.28
C TRP A 214 -14.13 25.86 11.42
N ARG A 215 -15.00 25.75 12.41
CA ARG A 215 -15.81 24.54 12.65
C ARG A 215 -16.81 24.30 11.53
N ASP A 216 -17.45 25.35 11.02
CA ASP A 216 -18.35 25.27 9.87
C ASP A 216 -17.58 24.78 8.63
N PHE A 217 -16.39 25.34 8.38
CA PHE A 217 -15.51 24.90 7.29
C PHE A 217 -15.13 23.42 7.41
N LEU A 218 -14.80 22.95 8.61
CA LEU A 218 -14.49 21.53 8.83
C LEU A 218 -15.69 20.63 8.52
N GLN A 219 -16.90 21.04 8.92
CA GLN A 219 -18.13 20.30 8.62
C GLN A 219 -18.44 20.25 7.13
N ASP A 220 -18.18 21.33 6.39
CA ASP A 220 -18.40 21.40 4.95
C ASP A 220 -17.39 20.58 4.14
N CYS A 221 -16.21 20.30 4.70
CA CYS A 221 -15.12 19.58 4.02
C CYS A 221 -15.07 18.07 4.28
N CYS A 222 -15.73 17.59 5.33
CA CYS A 222 -15.77 16.17 5.72
C CYS A 222 -16.97 15.43 5.10
#